data_AF-A0A3M1AKL5-F1
#
_entry.id   AF-A0A3M1AKL5-F1
#
_cell.length_a   1.000
_cell.length_b   1.000
_cell.length_c   1.000
_cell.angle_alpha   90.00
_cell.angle_beta   90.00
_cell.angle_gamma   90.00
#
_symmetry.space_group_name_H-M   'P 1'
#
loop_
_entity.id
_entity.type
_entity.pdbx_description
1 polymer ?
#
loop_
_entity_poly.entity_id
_entity_poly.type
_entity_poly.pdbx_seq_one_letter_code
_entity_poly.pdbx_strand_id
1 'polypeptide(L)'
;MPTRSRSRWAQASWWRCRWCEGAPVPAAAGDTAQTILHASAVGLEGRGVLILGASGAGKSSLALELMARGAALVADDRVWLTRRGTAVILTPPAAIAGRIEARGVGLLGAAWRPAELAVAVDLDRPEP
;
A
#
# COMPACT_ATOMS: atom_id res chain seq x y z
N MET A 1 10.64 -49.83 -3.73
CA MET A 1 10.33 -48.81 -4.75
C MET A 1 8.86 -48.47 -4.69
N PRO A 2 8.47 -47.29 -4.16
CA PRO A 2 7.18 -46.70 -4.43
C PRO A 2 7.31 -45.37 -5.19
N THR A 3 6.32 -45.19 -6.06
CA THR A 3 6.10 -44.10 -7.00
C THR A 3 5.75 -42.78 -6.31
N ARG A 4 6.37 -41.69 -6.77
CA ARG A 4 6.02 -40.31 -6.41
C ARG A 4 4.65 -39.95 -7.00
N SER A 5 3.62 -39.92 -6.16
CA SER A 5 2.46 -39.04 -6.37
C SER A 5 2.69 -37.77 -5.57
N ARG A 6 2.89 -36.64 -6.26
CA ARG A 6 2.91 -35.31 -5.64
C ARG A 6 1.52 -34.71 -5.72
N SER A 7 0.72 -34.92 -4.68
CA SER A 7 -0.38 -34.01 -4.37
C SER A 7 0.23 -32.67 -3.92
N ARG A 8 0.16 -31.67 -4.81
CA ARG A 8 0.21 -30.25 -4.44
C ARG A 8 -0.94 -29.97 -3.46
N TRP A 9 -0.82 -28.92 -2.67
CA TRP A 9 -1.75 -28.47 -1.62
C TRP A 9 -1.47 -29.08 -0.23
N ALA A 10 -1.27 -28.18 0.73
CA ALA A 10 -0.97 -28.40 2.15
C ALA A 10 0.44 -28.94 2.46
N GLN A 11 1.44 -28.05 2.53
CA GLN A 11 2.37 -27.88 3.65
C GLN A 11 3.22 -26.62 3.41
N ALA A 12 2.72 -25.48 3.88
CA ALA A 12 3.56 -24.30 4.11
C ALA A 12 3.36 -23.88 5.58
N SER A 13 3.95 -24.69 6.46
CA SER A 13 4.33 -24.31 7.82
C SER A 13 5.44 -23.26 7.73
N TRP A 14 5.07 -22.01 7.49
CA TRP A 14 5.98 -20.85 7.57
C TRP A 14 5.35 -19.76 8.44
N TRP A 15 4.75 -20.19 9.54
CA TRP A 15 4.24 -19.33 10.62
C TRP A 15 5.18 -19.45 11.82
N ARG A 16 6.43 -19.01 11.67
CA ARG A 16 7.32 -18.69 12.81
C ARG A 16 8.60 -17.99 12.35
N CYS A 17 8.79 -16.78 12.90
CA CYS A 17 10.01 -15.98 12.97
C CYS A 17 10.56 -15.34 11.67
N ARG A 18 10.06 -14.13 11.36
CA ARG A 18 10.85 -12.88 11.51
C ARG A 18 9.99 -11.60 11.52
N TRP A 19 8.97 -11.56 12.37
CA TRP A 19 8.33 -10.30 12.79
C TRP A 19 9.19 -9.53 13.81
N CYS A 20 10.49 -9.30 13.54
CA CYS A 20 11.38 -8.64 14.51
C CYS A 20 12.31 -7.55 13.97
N GLU A 21 12.39 -7.27 12.67
CA GLU A 21 13.16 -6.12 12.17
C GLU A 21 12.32 -5.18 11.30
N GLY A 22 11.05 -5.04 11.65
CA GLY A 22 10.41 -3.73 11.53
C GLY A 22 10.94 -2.88 12.67
N ALA A 23 12.15 -2.32 12.53
CA ALA A 23 12.61 -1.30 13.46
C ALA A 23 11.50 -0.24 13.54
N PRO A 24 11.02 0.13 14.75
CA PRO A 24 10.13 1.27 14.84
C PRO A 24 10.84 2.45 14.19
N VAL A 25 10.22 3.07 13.19
CA VAL A 25 10.73 4.33 12.61
C VAL A 25 10.96 5.26 13.81
N PRO A 26 12.21 5.58 14.17
CA PRO A 26 12.47 6.37 15.36
C PRO A 26 11.72 7.69 15.17
N ALA A 27 10.89 8.05 16.15
CA ALA A 27 10.30 9.36 16.23
C ALA A 27 11.42 10.35 16.55
N ALA A 28 12.23 10.69 15.54
CA ALA A 28 13.13 11.81 15.61
C ALA A 28 12.25 13.05 15.79
N ALA A 29 12.41 13.71 16.93
CA ALA A 29 11.89 15.05 17.18
C ALA A 29 12.61 16.04 16.25
N GLY A 30 12.16 16.10 14.99
CA GLY A 30 12.72 16.92 13.94
C GLY A 30 11.71 17.06 12.80
N ASP A 31 11.45 18.31 12.43
CA ASP A 31 10.60 18.81 11.34
C ASP A 31 9.61 17.80 10.73
N THR A 32 8.40 17.76 11.29
CA THR A 32 7.28 16.95 10.77
C THR A 32 6.57 17.72 9.66
N ALA A 33 7.20 17.79 8.48
CA ALA A 33 6.54 18.31 7.30
C ALA A 33 5.44 17.34 6.85
N GLN A 34 4.23 17.87 6.66
CA GLN A 34 3.07 17.10 6.18
C GLN A 34 2.50 17.76 4.92
N THR A 35 2.18 16.92 3.93
CA THR A 35 1.45 17.34 2.74
C THR A 35 0.40 16.30 2.38
N ILE A 36 -0.64 16.73 1.67
CA ILE A 36 -1.70 15.85 1.17
C ILE A 36 -1.71 15.88 -0.35
N LEU A 37 -1.74 14.70 -0.97
CA LEU A 37 -1.75 14.57 -2.42
C LEU A 37 -3.04 13.87 -2.88
N HIS A 38 -3.53 14.26 -4.05
CA HIS A 38 -4.57 13.51 -4.74
C HIS A 38 -3.94 12.30 -5.42
N ALA A 39 -4.03 11.16 -4.76
CA ALA A 39 -3.30 9.95 -5.07
C ALA A 39 -4.01 8.73 -4.49
N SER A 40 -3.61 7.54 -4.92
CA SER A 40 -3.95 6.28 -4.25
C SER A 40 -2.67 5.66 -3.71
N ALA A 41 -2.75 4.89 -2.63
CA ALA A 41 -1.60 4.22 -2.04
C ALA A 41 -1.96 2.81 -1.55
N VAL A 42 -1.08 1.87 -1.84
CA VAL A 42 -1.14 0.49 -1.34
C VAL A 42 0.20 0.12 -0.72
N GLY A 43 0.22 -0.89 0.13
CA GLY A 43 1.42 -1.33 0.82
C GLY A 43 1.54 -2.85 0.86
N LEU A 44 2.77 -3.34 0.71
CA LEU A 44 3.12 -4.73 0.94
C LEU A 44 4.26 -4.77 1.94
N GLU A 45 4.08 -5.52 3.04
CA GLU A 45 5.09 -5.68 4.10
C GLU A 45 5.62 -4.33 4.66
N GLY A 46 4.73 -3.35 4.80
CA GLY A 46 5.07 -2.01 5.32
C GLY A 46 5.73 -1.07 4.31
N ARG A 47 6.01 -1.54 3.09
CA ARG A 47 6.54 -0.75 1.97
C ARG A 47 5.40 -0.29 1.07
N GLY A 48 5.28 1.01 0.89
CA GLY A 48 4.17 1.68 0.21
C GLY A 48 4.51 2.05 -1.24
N VAL A 49 3.55 1.83 -2.12
CA VAL A 49 3.50 2.37 -3.48
C VAL A 49 2.53 3.55 -3.47
N LEU A 50 3.02 4.74 -3.83
CA LEU A 50 2.18 5.90 -4.09
C LEU A 50 1.87 5.99 -5.58
N ILE A 51 0.60 6.06 -5.93
CA ILE A 51 0.12 6.07 -7.31
C ILE A 51 -0.42 7.48 -7.60
N LEU A 52 0.29 8.18 -8.48
CA LEU A 52 0.01 9.54 -8.94
C LEU A 52 -0.59 9.52 -10.35
N GLY A 53 -1.19 10.63 -10.72
CA GLY A 53 -1.74 10.84 -12.06
C GLY A 53 -3.02 11.69 -12.04
N ALA A 54 -3.41 12.17 -13.21
CA ALA A 54 -4.61 12.98 -13.41
C ALA A 54 -5.89 12.27 -12.95
N SER A 55 -6.96 13.05 -12.80
CA SER A 55 -8.29 12.48 -12.58
C SER A 55 -8.66 11.57 -13.76
N GLY A 56 -9.13 10.35 -13.46
CA GLY A 56 -9.43 9.36 -14.50
C GLY A 56 -8.24 8.54 -15.00
N ALA A 57 -6.99 8.82 -14.59
CA ALA A 57 -5.80 8.07 -15.00
C ALA A 57 -5.75 6.60 -14.52
N GLY A 58 -6.71 6.17 -13.70
CA GLY A 58 -6.80 4.79 -13.22
C GLY A 58 -6.10 4.49 -11.89
N LYS A 59 -5.76 5.52 -11.09
CA LYS A 59 -5.08 5.36 -9.78
C LYS A 59 -5.76 4.33 -8.86
N SER A 60 -7.05 4.49 -8.61
CA SER A 60 -7.84 3.59 -7.76
C SER A 60 -8.00 2.20 -8.38
N SER A 61 -8.12 2.12 -9.72
CA SER A 61 -8.16 0.84 -10.43
C SER A 61 -6.87 0.05 -10.24
N LEU A 62 -5.71 0.70 -10.40
CA LEU A 62 -4.41 0.07 -10.15
C LEU A 62 -4.25 -0.31 -8.67
N ALA A 63 -4.71 0.52 -7.74
CA ALA A 63 -4.70 0.18 -6.32
C ALA A 63 -5.53 -1.09 -6.03
N LEU A 64 -6.75 -1.20 -6.56
CA LEU A 64 -7.60 -2.40 -6.44
C LEU A 64 -6.93 -3.64 -7.03
N GLU A 65 -6.29 -3.48 -8.19
CA GLU A 65 -5.56 -4.54 -8.86
C GLU A 65 -4.35 -5.06 -8.06
N LEU A 66 -3.62 -4.17 -7.40
CA LEU A 66 -2.53 -4.54 -6.50
C LEU A 66 -3.08 -5.18 -5.21
N MET A 67 -4.21 -4.70 -4.71
CA MET A 67 -4.88 -5.31 -3.56
C MET A 67 -5.35 -6.74 -3.85
N ALA A 68 -5.91 -6.98 -5.04
CA ALA A 68 -6.27 -8.32 -5.50
C ALA A 68 -5.06 -9.27 -5.59
N ARG A 69 -3.84 -8.73 -5.74
CA ARG A 69 -2.57 -9.47 -5.76
C ARG A 69 -1.87 -9.54 -4.40
N GLY A 70 -2.52 -9.06 -3.33
CA GLY A 70 -2.05 -9.21 -1.95
C GLY A 70 -1.52 -7.94 -1.28
N ALA A 71 -1.53 -6.80 -1.96
CA ALA A 71 -1.24 -5.52 -1.30
C ALA A 71 -2.38 -5.12 -0.35
N ALA A 72 -2.06 -4.39 0.71
CA ALA A 72 -3.04 -3.78 1.59
C ALA A 72 -3.34 -2.34 1.13
N LEU A 73 -4.58 -1.89 1.32
CA LEU A 73 -4.91 -0.47 1.15
C LEU A 73 -4.13 0.36 2.16
N VAL A 74 -3.55 1.47 1.71
CA VAL A 74 -3.07 2.53 2.59
C VAL A 74 -4.07 3.67 2.58
N ALA A 75 -4.40 4.18 1.40
CA ALA A 75 -5.33 5.28 1.20
C ALA A 75 -5.83 5.32 -0.27
N ASP A 76 -6.98 5.92 -0.51
CA ASP A 76 -7.50 6.21 -1.86
C ASP A 76 -8.03 7.65 -1.90
N ASP A 77 -8.09 8.25 -3.10
CA ASP A 77 -8.43 9.66 -3.39
C ASP A 77 -7.46 10.70 -2.81
N ARG A 78 -7.18 10.67 -1.50
CA ARG A 78 -6.22 11.55 -0.84
C ARG A 78 -5.31 10.78 0.10
N VAL A 79 -4.01 11.11 0.05
CA VAL A 79 -2.97 10.47 0.87
C VAL A 79 -2.21 11.53 1.63
N TRP A 80 -2.13 11.40 2.95
CA TRP A 80 -1.21 12.16 3.78
C TRP A 80 0.19 11.57 3.65
N LEU A 81 1.15 12.45 3.33
CA LEU A 81 2.58 12.17 3.34
C LEU A 81 3.16 12.91 4.53
N THR A 82 3.64 12.16 5.52
CA THR A 82 4.29 12.72 6.70
C THR A 82 5.77 12.39 6.67
N ARG A 83 6.63 13.41 6.55
CA ARG A 83 8.08 13.21 6.68
C ARG A 83 8.43 12.95 8.14
N ARG A 84 9.16 11.87 8.38
CA ARG A 84 9.74 11.50 9.69
C ARG A 84 11.21 11.15 9.49
N GLY A 85 12.08 12.15 9.68
CA GLY A 85 13.49 12.03 9.34
C GLY A 85 13.71 11.82 7.84
N THR A 86 14.25 10.67 7.46
CA THR A 86 14.47 10.26 6.06
C THR A 86 13.29 9.47 5.46
N ALA A 87 12.37 8.99 6.29
CA ALA A 87 11.21 8.23 5.85
C ALA A 87 10.02 9.15 5.55
N VAL A 88 9.18 8.75 4.59
CA VAL A 88 7.87 9.36 4.33
C VAL A 88 6.80 8.32 4.64
N ILE A 89 5.93 8.62 5.59
CA ILE A 89 4.84 7.73 5.99
C ILE A 89 3.57 8.13 5.26
N LEU A 90 2.93 7.15 4.62
CA LEU A 90 1.68 7.26 3.92
C LEU A 90 0.52 6.86 4.83
N THR A 91 -0.48 7.73 4.95
CA THR A 91 -1.72 7.47 5.70
C THR A 91 -2.94 8.04 5.00
N PRO A 92 -4.15 7.52 5.24
CA PRO A 92 -5.37 8.14 4.75
C PRO A 92 -5.78 9.31 5.65
N PRO A 93 -6.48 10.33 5.10
CA PRO A 93 -7.28 11.24 5.91
C PRO A 93 -8.37 10.48 6.67
N ALA A 94 -8.64 10.87 7.92
CA ALA A 94 -9.56 10.15 8.79
C ALA A 94 -10.97 9.96 8.19
N ALA A 95 -11.46 10.95 7.42
CA ALA A 95 -12.80 10.93 6.82
C ALA A 95 -12.99 9.83 5.76
N ILE A 96 -11.91 9.41 5.08
CA ILE A 96 -11.95 8.44 3.97
C ILE A 96 -11.10 7.19 4.25
N ALA A 97 -10.66 7.02 5.50
CA ALA A 97 -9.85 5.88 5.89
C ALA A 97 -10.59 4.55 5.64
N GLY A 98 -9.92 3.60 4.98
CA GLY A 98 -10.50 2.31 4.64
C GLY A 98 -11.61 2.36 3.58
N ARG A 99 -11.69 3.45 2.81
CA ARG A 99 -12.59 3.60 1.65
C ARG A 99 -11.79 3.59 0.37
N ILE A 100 -12.32 2.93 -0.66
CA ILE A 100 -11.78 2.93 -2.02
C ILE A 100 -12.93 2.89 -3.03
N GLU A 101 -12.86 3.68 -4.10
CA GLU A 101 -13.88 3.67 -5.16
C GLU A 101 -13.59 2.60 -6.22
N ALA A 102 -14.52 1.67 -6.40
CA ALA A 102 -14.53 0.76 -7.54
C ALA A 102 -15.55 1.27 -8.57
N ARG A 103 -15.06 1.80 -9.70
CA ARG A 103 -15.94 2.34 -10.75
C ARG A 103 -16.93 1.29 -11.24
N GLY A 104 -18.21 1.66 -11.32
CA GLY A 104 -19.30 0.75 -11.69
C GLY A 104 -19.86 -0.09 -10.54
N VAL A 105 -19.20 -0.11 -9.39
CA VAL A 105 -19.66 -0.81 -8.17
C VAL A 105 -20.01 0.20 -7.06
N GLY A 106 -19.19 1.24 -6.90
CA GLY A 106 -19.33 2.27 -5.87
C GLY A 106 -18.20 2.23 -4.84
N LEU A 107 -18.44 2.88 -3.70
CA LEU A 107 -17.49 2.94 -2.59
C LEU A 107 -17.45 1.60 -1.83
N LEU A 108 -16.25 1.05 -1.67
CA LEU A 108 -15.99 -0.18 -0.96
C LEU A 108 -15.30 0.09 0.38
N GLY A 109 -15.53 -0.82 1.34
CA GLY A 109 -14.79 -0.86 2.61
C GLY A 109 -13.63 -1.84 2.55
N ALA A 110 -12.46 -1.45 3.03
CA ALA A 110 -11.29 -2.32 3.16
C ALA A 110 -10.52 -2.03 4.45
N ALA A 111 -9.90 -3.06 5.01
CA ALA A 111 -8.89 -2.87 6.06
C ALA A 111 -7.71 -2.08 5.45
N TRP A 112 -7.21 -1.10 6.20
CA TRP A 112 -6.07 -0.28 5.77
C TRP A 112 -4.96 -0.31 6.81
N ARG A 113 -3.72 -0.06 6.36
CA ARG A 113 -2.55 0.10 7.23
C ARG A 113 -1.64 1.21 6.72
N PRO A 114 -0.95 1.95 7.60
CA PRO A 114 0.10 2.88 7.18
C PRO A 114 1.26 2.12 6.51
N ALA A 115 1.98 2.80 5.62
CA ALA A 115 3.18 2.25 4.98
C ALA A 115 4.24 3.35 4.78
N GLU A 116 5.51 2.96 4.79
CA GLU A 116 6.61 3.84 4.40
C GLU A 116 6.70 3.89 2.87
N LEU A 117 6.72 5.09 2.28
CA LEU A 117 6.87 5.29 0.85
C LEU A 117 8.16 4.63 0.35
N ALA A 118 8.02 3.62 -0.51
CA ALA A 118 9.12 2.92 -1.15
C ALA A 118 9.30 3.34 -2.61
N VAL A 119 8.19 3.55 -3.33
CA VAL A 119 8.18 3.95 -4.73
C VAL A 119 6.96 4.82 -5.03
N ALA A 120 7.13 5.80 -5.92
CA ALA A 120 6.05 6.56 -6.51
C ALA A 120 5.94 6.20 -8.00
N VAL A 121 4.74 5.90 -8.45
CA VAL A 121 4.41 5.61 -9.85
C VAL A 121 3.54 6.75 -10.35
N ASP A 122 3.96 7.38 -11.43
CA ASP A 122 3.23 8.47 -12.07
C ASP A 122 2.59 7.95 -13.36
N LEU A 123 1.26 7.77 -13.34
CA LEU A 123 0.50 7.23 -14.48
C LEU A 123 0.39 8.21 -15.66
N ASP A 124 0.74 9.49 -15.45
CA ASP A 124 0.75 10.47 -16.53
C ASP A 124 2.08 10.44 -17.31
N ARG A 125 3.09 9.68 -16.84
CA ARG A 125 4.37 9.53 -17.53
C ARG A 125 4.42 8.24 -18.33
N PRO A 126 4.71 8.31 -19.64
CA PRO A 126 4.96 7.11 -20.43
C PRO A 126 6.27 6.44 -20.01
N GLU A 127 6.37 5.13 -20.27
CA GLU A 127 7.64 4.42 -20.16
C GLU A 127 8.66 4.99 -21.17
N PRO A 128 9.93 5.16 -20.76
CA PRO A 128 10.98 5.72 -21.61
C PRO A 128 11.42 4.78 -22.73
#